data_AF-A0A8D8UH03-F1
#
_entry.id   AF-A0A8D8UH03-F1
#
_cell.length_a   1.000
_cell.length_b   1.000
_cell.length_c   1.000
_cell.angle_alpha   90.00
_cell.angle_beta   90.00
_cell.angle_gamma   90.00
#
_symmetry.space_group_name_H-M   'P 1'
#
loop_
_entity.id
_entity.type
_entity.pdbx_description
1 polymer ?
#
loop_
_entity_poly.entity_id
_entity_poly.type
_entity_poly.pdbx_seq_one_letter_code
_entity_poly.pdbx_strand_id
1 'polypeptide(L)'
;MPALGADSLLSLCQVPIIDLGHMDVGCYQRSCVKRVATQMHKSLADKGIAMLVNHGIPEQKLREVYKYMNKFCCLSEKHKEDFLNQHAQNTQYISPEHHKSQSVPLPANP
;
A
#
# COMPACT_ATOMS: atom_id res chain seq x y z
N MET A 1 -13.00 9.10 23.18
CA MET A 1 -13.34 10.23 22.29
C MET A 1 -12.17 10.42 21.33
N PRO A 2 -12.28 10.15 20.02
CA PRO A 2 -11.19 10.41 19.10
C PRO A 2 -11.01 11.93 18.95
N ALA A 3 -9.76 12.39 18.94
CA ALA A 3 -9.44 13.80 18.86
C ALA A 3 -9.98 14.41 17.56
N LEU A 4 -10.68 15.54 17.70
CA LEU A 4 -11.19 16.37 16.63
C LEU A 4 -10.01 16.88 15.79
N GLY A 5 -9.84 16.37 14.57
CA GLY A 5 -8.92 16.92 13.56
C GLY A 5 -7.43 16.66 13.82
N ALA A 6 -7.01 15.40 13.91
CA ALA A 6 -5.58 15.10 13.83
C ALA A 6 -5.05 15.45 12.43
N ASP A 7 -4.17 16.44 12.35
CA ASP A 7 -3.44 16.74 11.11
C ASP A 7 -2.72 15.47 10.62
N SER A 8 -3.03 15.06 9.40
CA SER A 8 -2.41 13.92 8.73
C SER A 8 -1.27 14.41 7.84
N LEU A 9 -0.35 13.52 7.48
CA LEU A 9 0.68 13.84 6.48
C LEU A 9 0.08 14.30 5.14
N LEU A 10 -1.15 13.87 4.83
CA LEU A 10 -1.90 14.31 3.66
C LEU A 10 -2.44 15.73 3.84
N SER A 11 -3.02 16.07 4.99
CA SER A 11 -3.55 17.42 5.24
C SER A 11 -2.44 18.47 5.33
N LEU A 12 -1.23 18.06 5.73
CA LEU A 12 -0.05 18.92 5.80
C LEU A 12 0.82 18.89 4.53
N CYS A 13 0.45 18.11 3.50
CA CYS A 13 1.26 17.91 2.29
C CYS A 13 2.72 17.48 2.58
N GLN A 14 2.92 16.64 3.60
CA GLN A 14 4.26 16.23 4.07
C GLN A 14 4.65 14.80 3.68
N VAL A 15 3.89 14.12 2.81
CA VAL A 15 4.27 12.78 2.33
C VAL A 15 5.54 12.90 1.48
N PRO A 16 6.66 12.28 1.87
CA PRO A 16 7.90 12.34 1.09
C PRO A 16 7.71 11.70 -0.29
N ILE A 17 8.20 12.37 -1.34
CA ILE A 17 8.13 11.86 -2.72
C ILE A 17 9.53 11.40 -3.14
N ILE A 18 9.64 10.17 -3.65
CA ILE A 18 10.91 9.59 -4.12
C ILE A 18 10.78 9.22 -5.60
N ASP A 19 11.65 9.81 -6.42
CA ASP A 19 11.70 9.58 -7.86
C ASP A 19 12.66 8.43 -8.21
N LEU A 20 12.13 7.41 -8.88
CA LEU A 20 12.86 6.22 -9.31
C LEU A 20 13.26 6.25 -10.80
N GLY A 21 12.90 7.29 -11.56
CA GLY A 21 13.10 7.33 -13.01
C GLY A 21 14.56 7.22 -13.46
N HIS A 22 15.51 7.52 -12.57
CA HIS A 22 16.94 7.45 -12.81
C HIS A 22 17.58 6.10 -12.39
N MET A 23 16.77 5.14 -11.94
CA MET A 23 17.23 3.81 -11.49
C MET A 23 17.34 2.79 -12.63
N ASP A 24 16.62 2.98 -13.74
CA ASP A 24 16.47 2.00 -14.84
C ASP A 24 17.35 2.32 -16.07
N VAL A 25 18.06 3.45 -16.04
CA VAL A 25 18.98 3.80 -17.14
C VAL A 25 20.20 2.91 -16.99
N GLY A 26 20.52 2.10 -18.01
CA GLY A 26 21.56 1.03 -18.02
C GLY A 26 22.99 1.41 -17.62
N CYS A 27 23.21 2.62 -17.11
CA CYS A 27 24.32 2.99 -16.25
C CYS A 27 23.82 3.10 -14.80
N TYR A 28 23.87 1.99 -14.04
CA TYR A 28 23.71 2.00 -12.57
C TYR A 28 24.77 2.92 -11.94
N GLN A 29 24.49 4.23 -11.91
CA GLN A 29 25.35 5.18 -11.25
C GLN A 29 25.18 4.95 -9.76
N ARG A 30 26.23 4.42 -9.10
CA ARG A 30 26.22 4.15 -7.64
C ARG A 30 25.74 5.36 -6.83
N SER A 31 25.99 6.58 -7.32
CA SER A 31 25.49 7.83 -6.75
C SER A 31 23.95 7.94 -6.75
N CYS A 32 23.29 7.60 -7.86
CA CYS A 32 21.83 7.61 -7.98
C CYS A 32 21.19 6.59 -7.02
N VAL A 33 21.70 5.36 -7.01
CA VAL A 33 21.24 4.30 -6.10
C VAL A 33 21.41 4.72 -4.64
N LYS A 34 22.59 5.22 -4.27
CA LYS A 34 22.87 5.69 -2.90
C LYS A 34 21.96 6.84 -2.49
N ARG A 35 21.67 7.76 -3.41
CA ARG A 35 20.77 8.89 -3.17
C ARG A 35 19.34 8.41 -2.89
N VAL A 36 18.80 7.55 -3.76
CA VAL A 36 17.44 6.98 -3.59
C VAL A 36 17.34 6.17 -2.30
N ALA A 37 18.32 5.31 -2.01
CA ALA A 37 18.37 4.53 -0.77
C ALA A 37 18.40 5.43 0.48
N THR A 38 19.17 6.53 0.45
CA THR A 38 19.25 7.48 1.56
C THR A 38 17.91 8.21 1.77
N GLN A 39 17.26 8.64 0.69
CA GLN A 39 15.94 9.27 0.75
C GLN A 39 14.88 8.30 1.29
N MET A 40 14.90 7.04 0.84
CA MET A 40 14.00 6.01 1.31
C MET A 40 14.19 5.72 2.79
N HIS A 41 15.43 5.51 3.24
CA HIS A 41 15.76 5.30 4.66
C HIS A 41 15.23 6.47 5.51
N LYS A 42 15.55 7.72 5.14
CA LYS A 42 15.11 8.90 5.89
C LYS A 42 13.58 9.01 5.93
N SER A 43 12.90 8.84 4.80
CA SER A 43 11.45 8.97 4.72
C SER A 43 10.74 7.93 5.60
N LEU A 44 11.23 6.68 5.58
CA LEU A 44 10.69 5.61 6.41
C LEU A 44 11.04 5.78 7.89
N ALA A 45 12.24 6.26 8.22
CA ALA A 45 12.63 6.52 9.61
C ALA A 45 11.86 7.70 10.23
N ASP A 46 11.67 8.80 9.49
CA ASP A 46 11.08 10.03 10.02
C ASP A 46 9.54 10.02 9.96
N LYS A 47 8.96 9.45 8.90
CA LYS A 47 7.53 9.55 8.59
C LYS A 47 6.82 8.20 8.46
N GLY A 48 7.56 7.09 8.34
CA GLY A 48 7.00 5.74 8.16
C GLY A 48 6.41 5.45 6.77
N ILE A 49 6.40 6.43 5.85
CA ILE A 49 5.81 6.30 4.51
C ILE A 49 6.56 7.18 3.49
N ALA A 50 6.49 6.79 2.21
CA ALA A 50 6.90 7.59 1.07
C ALA A 50 6.03 7.28 -0.15
N MET A 51 5.87 8.24 -1.05
CA MET A 51 5.23 8.07 -2.36
C MET A 51 6.30 7.90 -3.43
N LEU A 52 6.28 6.76 -4.13
CA LEU A 52 7.22 6.48 -5.22
C LEU A 52 6.64 6.99 -6.54
N VAL A 53 7.45 7.70 -7.32
CA VAL A 53 7.10 8.16 -8.68
C VAL A 53 8.11 7.65 -9.70
N ASN A 54 7.71 7.60 -10.98
CA ASN A 54 8.50 7.01 -12.06
C ASN A 54 9.00 5.60 -11.73
N HIS A 55 8.17 4.81 -11.04
CA HIS A 55 8.49 3.47 -10.53
C HIS A 55 8.53 2.38 -11.61
N GLY A 56 8.43 2.74 -12.89
CA GLY A 56 8.49 1.80 -14.02
C GLY A 56 7.25 0.93 -14.23
N ILE A 57 6.18 1.09 -13.43
CA ILE A 57 4.90 0.38 -13.68
C ILE A 57 4.09 1.24 -14.67
N PRO A 58 3.74 0.72 -15.86
CA PRO A 58 2.95 1.46 -16.83
C PRO A 58 1.58 1.84 -16.27
N GLU A 59 1.17 3.08 -16.52
CA GLU A 59 -0.12 3.60 -16.04
C GLU A 59 -1.31 2.78 -16.57
N GLN A 60 -1.21 2.25 -17.80
CA GLN A 60 -2.22 1.36 -18.36
C GLN A 60 -2.44 0.12 -17.49
N LYS A 61 -1.38 -0.50 -16.98
CA LYS A 61 -1.51 -1.67 -16.09
C LYS A 61 -2.24 -1.31 -14.80
N LEU A 62 -1.92 -0.16 -14.21
CA LEU A 62 -2.61 0.33 -13.01
C LEU A 62 -4.11 0.52 -13.29
N ARG A 63 -4.47 1.20 -14.39
CA ARG A 63 -5.88 1.41 -14.77
C ARG A 63 -6.62 0.09 -15.00
N GLU A 64 -5.99 -0.87 -15.66
CA GLU A 64 -6.59 -2.20 -15.87
C GLU A 64 -6.81 -2.94 -14.55
N VAL A 65 -5.85 -2.93 -13.63
CA VAL A 65 -5.99 -3.52 -12.29
C VAL A 65 -7.15 -2.88 -11.54
N TYR A 66 -7.21 -1.54 -11.46
CA TYR A 66 -8.31 -0.85 -10.80
C TYR A 66 -9.67 -1.14 -11.45
N LYS A 67 -9.71 -1.27 -12.79
CA LYS A 67 -10.93 -1.66 -13.51
C LYS A 67 -11.41 -3.06 -13.11
N TYR A 68 -10.52 -4.06 -13.04
CA TYR A 68 -10.91 -5.41 -12.65
C TYR A 68 -11.24 -5.50 -11.15
N MET A 69 -10.52 -4.78 -10.29
CA MET A 69 -10.82 -4.66 -8.87
C MET A 69 -12.23 -4.08 -8.64
N ASN A 70 -12.56 -2.97 -9.31
CA ASN A 70 -13.89 -2.37 -9.22
C ASN A 70 -14.99 -3.33 -9.70
N LYS A 71 -14.77 -4.03 -10.82
CA LYS A 71 -15.71 -5.05 -11.30
C LYS A 71 -15.94 -6.15 -10.26
N PHE A 72 -14.88 -6.62 -9.62
CA PHE A 72 -14.97 -7.61 -8.55
C PHE A 72 -15.74 -7.07 -7.34
N CYS A 73 -15.46 -5.84 -6.90
CA CYS A 73 -16.19 -5.20 -5.80
C CYS A 73 -17.70 -5.06 -6.08
N CYS A 74 -18.09 -4.93 -7.35
CA CYS A 74 -19.50 -4.86 -7.78
C CYS A 74 -20.21 -6.23 -7.89
N LEU A 75 -19.50 -7.35 -7.73
CA LEU A 75 -20.15 -8.67 -7.64
C LEU A 75 -21.05 -8.75 -6.40
N SER A 76 -22.07 -9.59 -6.42
CA SER A 76 -22.86 -9.87 -5.21
C SER A 76 -22.02 -10.65 -4.19
N GLU A 77 -22.34 -10.51 -2.90
CA GLU A 77 -21.61 -11.21 -1.84
C GLU A 77 -21.59 -12.73 -2.07
N LYS A 78 -22.70 -13.32 -2.50
CA LYS A 78 -22.77 -14.74 -2.89
C LYS A 78 -21.68 -15.16 -3.88
N HIS A 79 -21.38 -14.32 -4.88
CA HIS A 79 -20.33 -14.63 -5.87
C HIS A 79 -18.92 -14.32 -5.35
N LYS A 80 -18.77 -13.38 -4.41
CA LYS A 80 -17.47 -13.12 -3.77
C LYS A 80 -17.11 -14.19 -2.74
N GLU A 81 -18.11 -14.81 -2.11
CA GLU A 81 -17.95 -15.92 -1.16
C GLU A 81 -17.34 -17.16 -1.81
N ASP A 82 -17.54 -17.37 -3.12
CA ASP A 82 -16.86 -18.43 -3.89
C ASP A 82 -15.32 -18.30 -3.86
N PHE A 83 -14.79 -17.12 -3.45
CA PHE A 83 -13.36 -16.82 -3.31
C PHE A 83 -12.86 -16.85 -1.85
N LEU A 84 -13.69 -17.25 -0.86
CA LEU A 84 -13.31 -17.30 0.57
C LEU A 84 -12.38 -18.46 0.95
N ASN A 85 -12.34 -19.55 0.18
CA ASN A 85 -11.72 -20.81 0.63
C ASN A 85 -10.95 -21.56 -0.45
N GLN A 86 -10.27 -20.85 -1.35
CA GLN A 86 -9.30 -21.48 -2.25
C GLN A 86 -7.98 -21.68 -1.48
N HIS A 87 -7.58 -22.94 -1.31
CA HIS A 87 -6.55 -23.48 -0.41
C HIS A 87 -5.30 -22.61 -0.08
N ALA A 88 -4.90 -22.68 1.21
CA ALA A 88 -3.55 -22.55 1.78
C ALA A 88 -2.72 -21.25 1.62
N GLN A 89 -3.23 -20.20 0.96
CA GLN A 89 -2.47 -18.96 0.77
C GLN A 89 -3.33 -17.71 1.08
N ASN A 90 -2.68 -16.62 1.53
CA ASN A 90 -3.30 -15.32 1.85
C ASN A 90 -3.78 -14.58 0.56
N THR A 91 -4.58 -15.25 -0.26
CA THR A 91 -5.00 -14.81 -1.60
C THR A 91 -6.53 -14.76 -1.76
N GLN A 92 -7.27 -14.83 -0.65
CA GLN A 92 -8.72 -14.99 -0.62
C GLN A 92 -9.44 -13.64 -0.48
N TYR A 93 -10.73 -13.64 -0.83
CA TYR A 93 -11.62 -12.55 -0.46
C TYR A 93 -11.90 -12.60 1.05
N ILE A 94 -11.67 -11.50 1.75
CA ILE A 94 -12.03 -11.36 3.17
C ILE A 94 -13.11 -10.28 3.24
N SER A 95 -14.33 -10.67 3.59
CA SER A 95 -15.39 -9.69 3.83
C SER A 95 -15.05 -8.86 5.10
N PRO A 96 -15.50 -7.59 5.19
CA PRO A 96 -15.25 -6.75 6.35
C PRO A 96 -15.67 -7.35 7.70
N GLU A 97 -16.75 -8.14 7.72
CA GLU A 97 -17.24 -8.76 8.97
C GLU A 97 -16.36 -9.92 9.44
N HIS A 98 -15.75 -10.66 8.51
CA HIS A 98 -14.78 -11.73 8.83
C HIS A 98 -13.43 -11.20 9.35
N HIS A 99 -13.08 -9.93 9.06
CA HIS A 99 -11.86 -9.32 9.58
C HIS A 99 -11.98 -8.89 11.06
N LYS A 100 -13.18 -8.53 11.52
CA LYS A 100 -13.41 -8.09 12.92
C LYS A 100 -13.34 -9.23 13.94
N SER A 101 -13.63 -10.46 13.52
CA SER A 101 -13.61 -11.64 14.38
C SER A 101 -12.20 -12.21 14.63
N GLN A 102 -11.16 -11.67 14.00
CA GLN A 102 -9.76 -12.05 14.22
C GLN A 102 -8.91 -10.99 14.93
N SER A 103 -9.49 -9.87 15.40
CA SER A 103 -8.75 -8.94 16.26
C SER A 103 -8.50 -9.60 17.61
N VAL A 104 -7.31 -10.20 17.75
CA VAL A 104 -6.78 -10.72 19.01
C VAL A 104 -6.85 -9.61 20.07
N PRO A 105 -7.36 -9.87 21.29
CA PRO A 105 -7.30 -8.89 22.36
C PRO A 105 -5.83 -8.51 22.60
N LEU A 106 -5.53 -7.21 22.62
CA LEU A 106 -4.22 -6.70 23.03
C LEU A 106 -3.89 -7.32 24.40
N PRO A 107 -2.68 -7.90 24.60
CA PRO A 107 -2.29 -8.39 25.90
C PRO A 107 -2.37 -7.23 26.90
N ALA A 108 -3.04 -7.46 28.03
CA ALA A 108 -3.00 -6.54 29.15
C ALA A 108 -1.54 -6.38 29.59
N ASN A 109 -1.01 -5.17 29.48
CA ASN A 109 0.31 -4.87 30.01
C ASN A 109 0.29 -5.07 31.55
N PRO A 110 1.36 -5.64 32.12
CA PRO A 110 1.53 -5.73 33.58
C PRO A 110 1.67 -4.36 34.24
#